data_AF-A0A8H8UGE2-F1
#
_entry.id   AF-A0A8H8UGE2-F1
#
_cell.length_a   1.000
_cell.length_b   1.000
_cell.length_c   1.000
_cell.angle_alpha   90.00
_cell.angle_beta   90.00
_cell.angle_gamma   90.00
#
_symmetry.space_group_name_H-M   'P 1'
#
loop_
_entity.id
_entity.type
_entity.pdbx_description
1 polymer ?
#
loop_
_entity_poly.entity_id
_entity_poly.type
_entity_poly.pdbx_seq_one_letter_code
_entity_poly.pdbx_strand_id
1 'polypeptide(L)'
;MDTEPDYLLVRGMHSSIRLNLQHYLWKDGLGYLIHPSIPLPRPDSRIADLGTGTGIWLLDLASQLPATTQLYGFDIFPSQYPHAAHLPPNITLSVLDNLQPEPPKDLQGTFDIVHLRLWLGVVPNGDPIALLTHALKLLRRK
;
A
#
# COMPACT_ATOMS: atom_id res chain seq x y z
N MET A 1 8.96 -17.55 21.15
CA MET A 1 7.65 -16.89 21.15
C MET A 1 7.92 -15.48 20.69
N ASP A 2 7.81 -15.27 19.38
CA ASP A 2 8.05 -13.95 18.79
C ASP A 2 6.95 -13.04 19.32
N THR A 3 7.36 -12.00 20.05
CA THR A 3 6.47 -10.96 20.51
C THR A 3 5.85 -10.31 19.28
N GLU A 4 4.52 -10.38 19.13
CA GLU A 4 3.85 -9.59 18.10
C GLU A 4 4.31 -8.13 18.26
N PRO A 5 4.69 -7.46 17.15
CA PRO A 5 5.03 -6.05 17.20
C PRO A 5 3.92 -5.29 17.91
N ASP A 6 4.28 -4.43 18.87
CA ASP A 6 3.34 -3.59 19.61
C ASP A 6 2.61 -2.66 18.64
N TYR A 7 1.45 -3.12 18.14
CA TYR A 7 0.68 -2.47 17.10
C TYR A 7 -0.65 -1.99 17.67
N LEU A 8 -0.85 -0.68 17.61
CA LEU A 8 -1.97 0.02 18.25
C LEU A 8 -3.35 -0.44 17.75
N LEU A 9 -3.45 -0.86 16.49
CA LEU A 9 -4.74 -1.12 15.84
C LEU A 9 -5.06 -2.62 15.83
N VAL A 10 -6.07 -3.00 16.62
CA VAL A 10 -6.59 -4.38 16.67
C VAL A 10 -7.03 -4.85 15.28
N ARG A 11 -6.70 -6.10 14.97
CA ARG A 11 -7.01 -6.77 13.70
C ARG A 11 -8.21 -7.71 13.85
N GLY A 12 -9.08 -7.73 12.84
CA GLY A 12 -10.26 -8.59 12.78
C GLY A 12 -11.31 -8.08 11.80
N MET A 13 -12.52 -8.65 11.85
CA MET A 13 -13.61 -8.26 10.95
C MET A 13 -13.95 -6.77 11.05
N HIS A 14 -14.07 -6.24 12.28
CA HIS A 14 -14.37 -4.82 12.50
C HIS A 14 -13.28 -3.89 11.95
N SER A 15 -12.00 -4.29 12.02
CA SER A 15 -10.92 -3.48 11.46
C SER A 15 -10.96 -3.47 9.94
N SER A 16 -11.24 -4.61 9.30
CA SER A 16 -11.40 -4.68 7.84
C SER A 16 -12.60 -3.86 7.36
N ILE A 17 -13.73 -3.91 8.07
CA ILE A 17 -14.90 -3.07 7.77
C ILE A 17 -14.53 -1.58 7.85
N ARG A 18 -13.87 -1.16 8.94
CA ARG A 18 -13.40 0.22 9.09
C ARG A 18 -12.49 0.65 7.95
N LEU A 19 -11.47 -0.16 7.61
CA LEU A 19 -10.51 0.17 6.54
C LEU A 19 -11.21 0.34 5.18
N ASN A 20 -12.15 -0.54 4.86
CA ASN A 20 -12.89 -0.47 3.60
C ASN A 20 -13.85 0.74 3.58
N LEU A 21 -14.54 1.04 4.69
CA LEU A 21 -15.38 2.24 4.78
C LEU A 21 -14.55 3.52 4.65
N GLN A 22 -13.42 3.59 5.36
CA GLN A 22 -12.49 4.72 5.26
C GLN A 22 -11.98 4.90 3.82
N HIS A 23 -11.71 3.81 3.11
CA HIS A 23 -11.31 3.90 1.71
C HIS A 23 -12.36 4.61 0.85
N TYR A 24 -13.63 4.22 0.94
CA TYR A 24 -14.72 4.86 0.18
C TYR A 24 -14.91 6.33 0.59
N LEU A 25 -14.91 6.63 1.89
CA LEU A 25 -15.00 8.02 2.38
C LEU A 25 -13.90 8.92 1.78
N TRP A 26 -12.65 8.44 1.74
CA TRP A 26 -11.54 9.19 1.16
C TRP A 26 -11.60 9.26 -0.36
N LYS A 27 -11.94 8.15 -1.04
CA LYS A 27 -12.07 8.13 -2.50
C LYS A 27 -13.12 9.12 -2.96
N ASP A 28 -14.30 9.08 -2.35
CA ASP A 28 -15.44 9.91 -2.74
C ASP A 28 -15.20 11.38 -2.34
N GLY A 29 -14.56 11.62 -1.19
CA GLY A 29 -14.22 12.97 -0.74
C GLY A 29 -13.12 13.63 -1.60
N LEU A 30 -12.14 12.87 -2.08
CA LEU A 30 -11.04 13.39 -2.91
C LEU A 30 -11.41 13.42 -4.40
N GLY A 31 -12.26 12.50 -4.86
CA GLY A 31 -12.64 12.35 -6.26
C GLY A 31 -11.58 11.65 -7.13
N TYR A 32 -10.52 11.11 -6.53
CA TYR A 32 -9.45 10.39 -7.24
C TYR A 32 -8.78 9.33 -6.36
N LEU A 33 -8.22 8.30 -6.99
CA LEU A 33 -7.31 7.33 -6.33
C LEU A 33 -5.84 7.70 -6.51
N ILE A 34 -5.48 8.21 -7.69
CA ILE A 34 -4.18 8.80 -8.01
C ILE A 34 -4.41 10.29 -8.26
N HIS A 35 -3.64 11.16 -7.60
CA HIS A 35 -3.80 12.60 -7.76
C HIS A 35 -3.63 13.01 -9.23
N PRO A 36 -4.50 13.87 -9.80
CA PRO A 36 -4.47 14.22 -11.23
C PRO A 36 -3.16 14.84 -11.75
N SER A 37 -2.32 15.39 -10.86
CA SER A 37 -0.99 15.91 -11.22
C SER A 37 0.07 14.84 -11.44
N ILE A 38 -0.21 13.59 -11.04
CA ILE A 38 0.69 12.46 -11.27
C ILE A 38 0.38 11.92 -12.67
N PRO A 39 1.37 11.82 -13.58
CA PRO A 39 1.15 11.24 -14.90
C PRO A 39 0.51 9.87 -14.80
N LEU A 40 -0.46 9.60 -15.67
CA LEU A 40 -1.13 8.31 -15.69
C LEU A 40 -0.11 7.17 -15.88
N PRO A 41 -0.31 6.03 -15.19
CA PRO A 41 0.53 4.85 -15.37
C PRO A 41 0.58 4.45 -16.84
N ARG A 42 1.79 4.15 -17.34
CA ARG A 42 1.97 3.56 -18.65
C ARG A 42 1.67 2.05 -18.57
N PRO A 43 1.48 1.37 -19.72
CA PRO A 43 1.60 -0.09 -19.75
C PRO A 43 2.86 -0.53 -19.01
N ASP A 44 2.75 -1.59 -18.21
CA ASP A 44 3.85 -2.15 -17.41
C ASP A 44 4.38 -1.25 -16.29
N SER A 45 3.68 -0.16 -15.96
CA SER A 45 3.97 0.61 -14.75
C SER A 45 3.83 -0.25 -13.50
N ARG A 46 4.72 0.00 -12.53
CA ARG A 46 4.71 -0.67 -11.22
C ARG A 46 4.26 0.31 -10.14
N ILE A 47 3.22 -0.05 -9.40
CA ILE A 47 2.62 0.78 -8.34
C ILE A 47 2.72 0.04 -7.02
N ALA A 48 3.22 0.71 -5.97
CA ALA A 48 3.25 0.18 -4.61
C ALA A 48 2.22 0.88 -3.72
N ASP A 49 1.55 0.14 -2.84
CA ASP A 49 0.74 0.63 -1.74
C ASP A 49 1.36 0.14 -0.42
N LEU A 50 1.87 1.07 0.39
CA LEU A 50 2.52 0.74 1.66
C LEU A 50 1.49 0.85 2.80
N GLY A 51 1.44 -0.17 3.65
CA GLY A 51 0.41 -0.30 4.69
C GLY A 51 -0.93 -0.65 4.07
N THR A 52 -0.94 -1.61 3.13
CA THR A 52 -2.08 -1.88 2.26
C THR A 52 -3.31 -2.42 3.00
N GLY A 53 -3.13 -2.97 4.21
CA GLY A 53 -4.21 -3.48 5.04
C GLY A 53 -5.03 -4.56 4.32
N THR A 54 -6.25 -4.22 3.90
CA THR A 54 -7.14 -5.12 3.14
C THR A 54 -6.84 -5.18 1.65
N GLY A 55 -5.90 -4.38 1.14
CA GLY A 55 -5.64 -4.26 -0.30
C GLY A 55 -6.74 -3.53 -1.08
N ILE A 56 -7.74 -2.97 -0.40
CA ILE A 56 -8.92 -2.36 -1.04
C ILE A 56 -8.57 -1.23 -2.00
N TRP A 57 -7.53 -0.43 -1.70
CA TRP A 57 -7.10 0.63 -2.59
C TRP A 57 -6.54 0.09 -3.91
N LEU A 58 -5.74 -0.98 -3.86
CA LEU A 58 -5.24 -1.64 -5.07
C LEU A 58 -6.34 -2.31 -5.86
N LEU A 59 -7.30 -2.95 -5.20
CA LEU A 59 -8.44 -3.59 -5.85
C LEU A 59 -9.31 -2.57 -6.60
N ASP A 60 -9.58 -1.41 -5.99
CA ASP A 60 -10.31 -0.33 -6.65
C ASP A 60 -9.49 0.25 -7.82
N LEU A 61 -8.21 0.51 -7.60
CA LEU A 61 -7.31 1.05 -8.61
C LEU A 61 -7.17 0.12 -9.83
N ALA A 62 -7.10 -1.18 -9.62
CA ALA A 62 -6.97 -2.18 -10.68
C ALA A 62 -8.12 -2.09 -11.70
N SER A 63 -9.32 -1.70 -11.27
CA SER A 63 -10.48 -1.53 -12.16
C SER A 63 -10.37 -0.33 -13.11
N GLN A 64 -9.46 0.61 -12.83
CA GLN A 64 -9.29 1.87 -13.57
C GLN A 64 -8.01 1.90 -14.41
N LEU A 65 -7.19 0.85 -14.36
CA LEU A 65 -5.89 0.78 -15.04
C LEU A 65 -5.85 -0.37 -16.06
N PRO A 66 -4.96 -0.30 -17.06
CA PRO A 66 -4.70 -1.45 -17.93
C PRO A 66 -4.29 -2.68 -17.12
N ALA A 67 -4.74 -3.87 -17.53
CA ALA A 67 -4.38 -5.13 -16.87
C ALA A 67 -2.87 -5.43 -16.89
N THR A 68 -2.10 -4.73 -17.71
CA THR A 68 -0.64 -4.82 -17.76
C THR A 68 0.07 -4.06 -16.63
N THR A 69 -0.61 -3.10 -15.97
CA THR A 69 -0.04 -2.41 -14.81
C THR A 69 0.08 -3.38 -13.64
N GLN A 70 1.27 -3.43 -13.03
CA GLN A 70 1.57 -4.31 -11.91
C GLN A 70 1.39 -3.56 -10.58
N LEU A 71 0.59 -4.14 -9.69
CA LEU A 71 0.16 -3.55 -8.43
C LEU A 71 0.70 -4.37 -7.26
N TYR A 72 1.38 -3.70 -6.32
CA TYR A 72 2.04 -4.36 -5.19
C TYR A 72 1.55 -3.76 -3.89
N GLY A 73 1.03 -4.61 -3.01
CA GLY A 73 0.62 -4.23 -1.65
C GLY A 73 1.58 -4.77 -0.63
N PHE A 74 1.98 -3.92 0.30
CA PHE A 74 2.90 -4.25 1.37
C PHE A 74 2.26 -3.91 2.72
N ASP A 75 2.25 -4.85 3.64
CA ASP A 75 1.83 -4.67 5.03
C ASP A 75 2.68 -5.57 5.91
N ILE A 76 2.87 -5.19 7.17
CA ILE A 76 3.64 -5.99 8.12
C ILE A 76 2.86 -7.24 8.59
N PHE A 77 1.53 -7.29 8.37
CA PHE A 77 0.76 -8.49 8.67
C PHE A 77 -0.22 -8.86 7.54
N PRO A 78 -0.23 -10.14 7.10
CA PRO A 78 -1.07 -10.60 5.99
C PRO A 78 -2.51 -10.95 6.40
N SER A 79 -2.87 -10.86 7.69
CA SER A 79 -4.13 -11.40 8.22
C SER A 79 -5.40 -10.72 7.69
N GLN A 80 -5.27 -9.53 7.10
CA GLN A 80 -6.38 -8.80 6.49
C GLN A 80 -6.37 -8.89 4.96
N TYR A 81 -5.41 -9.60 4.36
CA TYR A 81 -5.36 -9.78 2.92
C TYR A 81 -6.57 -10.61 2.45
N PRO A 82 -7.16 -10.26 1.28
CA PRO A 82 -8.08 -11.15 0.62
C PRO A 82 -7.37 -12.46 0.25
N HIS A 83 -8.15 -13.52 0.10
CA HIS A 83 -7.62 -14.79 -0.36
C HIS A 83 -7.01 -14.64 -1.77
N ALA A 84 -5.83 -15.23 -1.99
CA ALA A 84 -5.08 -15.06 -3.24
C ALA A 84 -5.88 -15.46 -4.50
N ALA A 85 -6.76 -16.46 -4.39
CA ALA A 85 -7.63 -16.87 -5.51
C ALA A 85 -8.66 -15.81 -5.94
N HIS A 86 -8.88 -14.77 -5.13
CA HIS A 86 -9.79 -13.65 -5.43
C HIS A 86 -9.04 -12.39 -5.89
N LEU A 87 -7.71 -12.44 -5.94
CA LEU A 87 -6.92 -11.32 -6.44
C LEU A 87 -6.87 -11.34 -7.96
N PRO A 88 -6.99 -10.17 -8.62
CA PRO A 88 -6.60 -10.02 -10.02
C PRO A 88 -5.14 -10.45 -10.24
N PRO A 89 -4.81 -11.01 -11.42
CA PRO A 89 -3.48 -11.56 -11.69
C PRO A 89 -2.35 -10.51 -11.66
N ASN A 90 -2.68 -9.24 -11.75
CA ASN A 90 -1.73 -8.13 -11.70
C ASN A 90 -1.56 -7.52 -10.29
N ILE A 91 -2.18 -8.11 -9.25
CA ILE A 91 -2.00 -7.69 -7.85
C ILE A 91 -1.16 -8.73 -7.09
N THR A 92 -0.09 -8.28 -6.44
CA THR A 92 0.72 -9.07 -5.51
C THR A 92 0.67 -8.44 -4.12
N LEU A 93 0.29 -9.21 -3.10
CA LEU A 93 0.32 -8.77 -1.70
C LEU A 93 1.42 -9.54 -0.96
N SER A 94 2.31 -8.82 -0.29
CA SER A 94 3.48 -9.39 0.38
C SER A 94 3.67 -8.81 1.77
N VAL A 95 4.28 -9.58 2.66
CA VAL A 95 4.64 -9.09 3.99
C VAL A 95 5.91 -8.25 3.90
N LEU A 96 5.87 -7.01 4.40
CA LEU A 96 7.03 -6.13 4.46
C LEU A 96 6.83 -5.07 5.55
N ASP A 97 7.86 -4.87 6.38
CA ASP A 97 7.91 -3.74 7.31
C ASP A 97 8.35 -2.46 6.57
N ASN A 98 7.39 -1.58 6.30
CA ASN A 98 7.65 -0.31 5.61
C ASN A 98 8.25 0.78 6.51
N LEU A 99 8.40 0.52 7.82
CA LEU A 99 9.08 1.42 8.75
C LEU A 99 10.59 1.17 8.81
N GLN A 100 11.10 0.12 8.15
CA GLN A 100 12.53 -0.04 7.94
C GLN A 100 13.01 0.94 6.85
N PRO A 101 13.99 1.82 7.09
CA PRO A 101 14.42 2.82 6.11
C PRO A 101 15.10 2.24 4.87
N GLU A 102 15.45 0.95 4.87
CA GLU A 102 16.04 0.24 3.75
C GLU A 102 15.08 -0.84 3.24
N PRO A 103 14.39 -0.63 2.11
CA PRO A 103 13.58 -1.68 1.50
C PRO A 103 14.47 -2.79 0.89
N PRO A 104 13.92 -4.00 0.65
CA PRO A 104 14.61 -5.07 -0.06
C PRO A 104 15.24 -4.58 -1.37
N LYS A 105 16.47 -5.02 -1.64
CA LYS A 105 17.29 -4.52 -2.77
C LYS A 105 16.61 -4.70 -4.13
N ASP A 106 15.84 -5.77 -4.29
CA ASP A 106 15.07 -6.10 -5.50
C ASP A 106 13.86 -5.19 -5.72
N LEU A 107 13.41 -4.47 -4.68
CA LEU A 107 12.31 -3.51 -4.76
C LEU A 107 12.80 -2.07 -4.96
N GLN A 108 14.07 -1.79 -4.68
CA GLN A 108 14.65 -0.45 -4.78
C GLN A 108 14.63 0.08 -6.20
N GLY A 109 14.12 1.29 -6.39
CA GLY A 109 14.05 1.96 -7.68
C GLY A 109 13.23 1.20 -8.71
N THR A 110 12.23 0.40 -8.32
CA THR A 110 11.43 -0.42 -9.25
C THR A 110 10.03 0.14 -9.53
N PHE A 111 9.54 1.06 -8.70
CA PHE A 111 8.17 1.57 -8.76
C PHE A 111 8.08 2.95 -9.43
N ASP A 112 7.05 3.14 -10.23
CA ASP A 112 6.73 4.44 -10.85
C ASP A 112 5.87 5.30 -9.91
N ILE A 113 5.03 4.66 -9.09
CA ILE A 113 4.16 5.32 -8.10
C ILE A 113 4.25 4.55 -6.78
N VAL A 114 4.35 5.29 -5.67
CA VAL A 114 4.25 4.76 -4.31
C VAL A 114 3.14 5.52 -3.60
N HIS A 115 2.17 4.80 -3.07
CA HIS A 115 1.02 5.32 -2.35
C HIS A 115 1.17 5.08 -0.84
N LEU A 116 0.77 6.09 -0.07
CA LEU A 116 0.79 6.15 1.39
C LEU A 116 -0.48 6.86 1.84
N ARG A 117 -1.26 6.26 2.74
CA ARG A 117 -2.47 6.90 3.30
C ARG A 117 -2.72 6.46 4.75
N LEU A 118 -3.17 7.39 5.59
CA LEU A 118 -3.55 7.15 6.99
C LEU A 118 -2.42 6.60 7.91
N TRP A 119 -1.16 6.90 7.57
CA TRP A 119 0.01 6.49 8.36
C TRP A 119 0.19 7.23 9.69
N LEU A 120 -0.42 8.40 9.86
CA LEU A 120 -0.22 9.27 11.03
C LEU A 120 -0.48 8.58 12.39
N GLY A 121 -1.41 7.63 12.44
CA GLY A 121 -1.74 6.90 13.67
C GLY A 121 -0.85 5.68 13.96
N VAL A 122 0.07 5.33 13.06
CA VAL A 122 0.93 4.13 13.16
C VAL A 122 2.42 4.43 13.10
N VAL A 123 2.81 5.64 12.69
CA VAL A 123 4.19 6.09 12.68
C VAL A 123 4.71 6.26 14.12
N PRO A 124 5.78 5.55 14.53
CA PRO A 124 6.33 5.66 15.87
C PRO A 124 6.72 7.11 16.20
N ASN A 125 6.31 7.59 17.38
CA ASN A 125 6.58 8.95 17.86
C ASN A 125 6.15 10.08 16.90
N GLY A 126 5.33 9.78 15.89
CA GLY A 126 4.99 10.73 14.84
C GLY A 126 6.16 11.14 13.95
N ASP A 127 7.28 10.41 13.94
CA ASP A 127 8.44 10.66 13.07
C ASP A 127 8.35 9.87 11.76
N PRO A 128 7.99 10.50 10.63
CA PRO A 128 7.77 9.80 9.37
C PRO A 128 9.07 9.55 8.60
N ILE A 129 10.25 9.94 9.10
CA ILE A 129 11.51 9.91 8.33
C ILE A 129 11.81 8.51 7.78
N ALA A 130 11.68 7.47 8.61
CA ALA A 130 11.97 6.10 8.17
C ALA A 130 11.01 5.64 7.06
N LEU A 131 9.71 5.91 7.22
CA LEU A 131 8.68 5.61 6.21
C LEU A 131 8.91 6.34 4.89
N LEU A 132 9.19 7.65 4.96
CA LEU A 132 9.43 8.46 3.76
C LEU A 132 10.73 8.04 3.08
N THR A 133 11.78 7.71 3.84
CA THR A 133 13.04 7.19 3.30
C THR A 133 12.82 5.87 2.58
N HIS A 134 12.04 4.95 3.18
CA HIS A 134 11.66 3.69 2.55
C HIS A 134 10.91 3.94 1.24
N ALA A 135 9.85 4.74 1.27
CA ALA A 135 9.02 5.03 0.11
C ALA A 135 9.82 5.69 -1.04
N LEU A 136 10.70 6.65 -0.72
CA LEU A 136 11.55 7.32 -1.70
C LEU A 136 12.55 6.36 -2.36
N LYS A 137 13.06 5.36 -1.62
CA LYS A 137 13.97 4.35 -2.18
C LYS A 137 13.28 3.35 -3.10
N LEU A 138 11.96 3.16 -2.96
CA LEU A 138 11.18 2.32 -3.89
C LEU A 138 10.99 2.99 -5.25
N LEU A 139 10.94 4.32 -5.30
CA LEU A 139 10.70 5.08 -6.52
C LEU A 139 11.88 5.01 -7.49
N ARG A 140 11.59 4.75 -8.77
CA ARG A 140 12.53 4.91 -9.88
C ARG A 140 13.08 6.34 -9.88
N ARG A 141 14.41 6.48 -9.96
CA ARG A 141 15.04 7.78 -10.20
C ARG A 141 14.80 8.18 -11.66
N LYS A 142 14.42 9.43 -11.89
CA LYS A 142 14.33 10.02 -13.22
C LYS A 142 15.69 10.45 -13.73
#